data_AF-A0A970GBJ2-F1
#
_entry.id   AF-A0A970GBJ2-F1
#
_cell.length_a   1.000
_cell.length_b   1.000
_cell.length_c   1.000
_cell.angle_alpha   90.00
_cell.angle_beta   90.00
_cell.angle_gamma   90.00
#
_symmetry.space_group_name_H-M   'P 1'
#
loop_
_entity.id
_entity.type
_entity.pdbx_description
1 polymer ?
#
loop_
_entity_poly.entity_id
_entity_poly.type
_entity_poly.pdbx_seq_one_letter_code
_entity_poly.pdbx_strand_id
1 'polypeptide(L)' 'IEELERKLISQSLEKFQWNQTQAAKELGLSRQGLIKKMQRYNLYREED' A
#
# COMPACT_ATOMS: atom_id res chain seq x y z
N ILE A 1 12.77 -1.10 -9.99
CA ILE A 1 11.96 -1.98 -9.09
C ILE A 1 11.08 -1.13 -8.18
N GLU A 2 11.63 -0.14 -7.48
CA GLU A 2 10.88 0.70 -6.52
C GLU A 2 9.62 1.36 -7.10
N GLU A 3 9.67 1.89 -8.33
CA GLU A 3 8.50 2.53 -8.95
C GLU A 3 7.37 1.55 -9.33
N LEU A 4 7.73 0.33 -9.75
CA LEU A 4 6.76 -0.73 -9.97
C LEU A 4 6.10 -1.15 -8.67
N GLU A 5 6.90 -1.31 -7.60
CA GLU A 5 6.39 -1.63 -6.26
C GLU A 5 5.45 -0.53 -5.75
N ARG A 6 5.85 0.75 -5.88
CA ARG A 6 5.01 1.89 -5.51
C ARG A 6 3.67 1.85 -6.26
N LYS A 7 3.70 1.63 -7.57
CA LYS A 7 2.50 1.54 -8.41
C LYS A 7 1.57 0.40 -7.96
N LEU A 8 2.11 -0.79 -7.70
CA LEU A 8 1.34 -1.93 -7.23
C LEU A 8 0.70 -1.64 -5.87
N ILE A 9 1.45 -1.04 -4.94
CA ILE A 9 0.92 -0.66 -3.63
C ILE A 9 -0.22 0.35 -3.76
N SER A 10 -0.02 1.42 -4.53
CA SER A 10 -1.06 2.44 -4.76
C SER A 10 -2.31 1.84 -5.39
N GLN A 11 -2.16 0.98 -6.40
CA GLN A 11 -3.30 0.32 -7.05
C GLN A 11 -4.08 -0.60 -6.10
N SER A 12 -3.39 -1.38 -5.26
CA SER A 12 -4.05 -2.22 -4.26
C SER A 12 -4.73 -1.39 -3.17
N LEU A 13 -4.12 -0.28 -2.73
CA LEU A 13 -4.75 0.63 -1.76
C LEU A 13 -6.04 1.21 -2.32
N GLU A 14 -6.03 1.76 -3.55
CA GLU A 14 -7.23 2.30 -4.21
C GLU A 14 -8.31 1.23 -4.42
N LYS A 15 -7.92 0.03 -4.90
CA LYS A 15 -8.84 -1.09 -5.13
C LYS A 15 -9.65 -1.45 -3.88
N PHE A 16 -9.04 -1.34 -2.70
CA PHE A 16 -9.65 -1.67 -1.42
C PHE A 16 -10.05 -0.45 -0.59
N GLN A 17 -10.24 0.72 -1.23
CA GLN A 17 -10.66 1.95 -0.56
C GLN A 17 -9.77 2.27 0.66
N TRP A 18 -8.46 2.14 0.47
CA TRP A 18 -7.43 2.36 1.48
C TRP A 18 -7.50 1.42 2.70
N ASN A 19 -8.23 0.29 2.61
CA ASN A 19 -8.17 -0.75 3.62
C ASN A 19 -6.83 -1.50 3.57
N GLN A 20 -5.89 -1.03 4.40
CA GLN A 20 -4.51 -1.54 4.48
C GLN A 20 -4.44 -3.06 4.75
N THR A 21 -5.38 -3.62 5.50
CA THR A 21 -5.39 -5.07 5.79
C THR A 21 -5.71 -5.87 4.53
N GLN A 22 -6.69 -5.44 3.74
CA GLN A 22 -7.06 -6.11 2.49
C GLN A 22 -6.01 -5.90 1.40
N ALA A 23 -5.48 -4.68 1.26
CA ALA A 23 -4.40 -4.37 0.33
C ALA A 23 -3.13 -5.20 0.63
N ALA A 24 -2.77 -5.32 1.92
CA ALA A 24 -1.62 -6.15 2.32
C ALA A 24 -1.84 -7.63 1.98
N LYS A 25 -3.06 -8.15 2.22
CA LYS A 25 -3.43 -9.52 1.87
C LYS A 25 -3.32 -9.79 0.38
N GLU A 26 -3.77 -8.87 -0.47
CA GLU A 26 -3.64 -9.01 -1.94
C GLU A 26 -2.19 -8.96 -2.41
N LEU A 27 -1.36 -8.12 -1.79
CA LEU A 27 0.06 -8.01 -2.11
C LEU A 27 0.93 -9.14 -1.52
N GLY A 28 0.35 -10.07 -0.76
CA GLY A 28 1.09 -11.12 -0.06
C GLY A 28 2.00 -10.59 1.05
N LEU A 29 1.67 -9.42 1.62
CA LEU A 29 2.41 -8.76 2.68
C LEU A 29 1.70 -8.90 4.02
N SER A 30 2.46 -8.76 5.11
CA SER A 30 1.85 -8.43 6.40
C SER A 30 1.36 -6.98 6.38
N ARG A 31 0.33 -6.66 7.17
CA ARG A 31 -0.14 -5.27 7.33
C ARG A 31 0.99 -4.33 7.75
N GLN A 32 1.83 -4.74 8.71
CA GLN A 32 2.99 -3.94 9.14
C GLN A 32 4.02 -3.74 8.01
N GLY A 33 4.24 -4.76 7.18
CA GLY A 33 5.12 -4.67 6.02
C GLY A 33 4.62 -3.66 5.00
N LEU A 34 3.30 -3.66 4.74
CA LEU A 34 2.66 -2.66 3.89
C LEU A 34 2.84 -1.25 4.46
N ILE A 35 2.56 -1.03 5.76
CA ILE A 35 2.71 0.29 6.41
C ILE A 35 4.13 0.84 6.25
N LYS A 36 5.16 0.01 6.47
CA LYS A 36 6.56 0.44 6.28
C LYS A 36 6.86 0.86 4.83
N LYS A 37 6.29 0.15 3.85
CA LYS A 37 6.44 0.50 2.43
C LYS A 37 5.66 1.77 2.07
N MET A 38 4.45 1.95 2.61
CA MET A 38 3.68 3.19 2.46
C MET A 38 4.48 4.39 2.97
N GLN A 39 5.06 4.28 4.17
CA GLN A 39 5.93 5.32 4.74
C GLN A 39 7.16 5.58 3.86
N ARG A 40 7.82 4.53 3.37
CA ARG A 40 8.99 4.64 2.49
C ARG A 40 8.70 5.40 1.20
N TYR A 41 7.50 5.21 0.64
CA TYR A 41 7.10 5.79 -0.65
C TYR A 41 6.19 7.02 -0.50
N ASN A 42 5.98 7.51 0.71
CA ASN A 42 5.05 8.60 1.05
C ASN A 42 3.65 8.40 0.44
N LEU A 43 3.09 7.21 0.63
CA LEU A 43 1.73 6.88 0.19
C LEU A 43 0.75 7.07 1.35
N TYR A 44 0.04 8.19 1.32
CA TYR A 44 -0.97 8.56 2.30
C TYR A 44 -2.25 8.94 1.56
N ARG A 45 -3.40 8.69 2.18
CA ARG A 45 -4.66 9.20 1.64
C ARG A 45 -4.67 10.71 1.83
N GLU A 46 -5.21 11.47 0.89
CA GLU A 46 -5.24 12.94 1.00
C GLU A 46 -6.00 13.46 2.26
N GLU A 47 -6.79 12.59 2.89
CA GLU A 47 -7.56 12.86 4.11
C GLU A 47 -6.85 12.48 5.42
N ASP A 48 -5.67 11.84 5.37
CA ASP A 48 -4.85 11.43 6.52
C ASP A 48 -3.86 12.52 6.96
#